data_AF-A0A961S6S5-F1
#
_entry.id   AF-A0A961S6S5-F1
#
_cell.length_a   1.000
_cell.length_b   1.000
_cell.length_c   1.000
_cell.angle_alpha   90.00
_cell.angle_beta   90.00
_cell.angle_gamma   90.00
#
_symmetry.space_group_name_H-M   'P 1'
#
loop_
_entity.id
_entity.type
_entity.pdbx_description
1 polymer ?
#
loop_
_entity_poly.entity_id
_entity_poly.type
_entity_poly.pdbx_seq_one_letter_code
_entity_poly.pdbx_strand_id
1 'polypeptide(L)'
;MNAPPPLPAPRLLALSVRLAFRELRGGLKGFYVFLACLALGVAAISGVGSLSRALSQGLVSQGQSILGGDVSASRVHRQATAEDRAFFAASGKVSEVASLRAMARLPQAAGAPARAQTLVEIKAVDGAYPLYGELELGQGGDPASAPARALLQILAPRGGVYGAAAEPALLARLGLRPGDRIKVGDMELEVRAAIASEPDRLSSGLSIGPRLMISLDAL
;
A
#
# COMPACT_ATOMS: atom_id res chain seq x y z
N MET A 1 2.31 52.79 67.30
CA MET A 1 3.00 51.95 66.29
C MET A 1 1.93 51.27 65.45
N ASN A 2 1.56 51.83 64.29
CA ASN A 2 0.54 51.26 63.41
C ASN A 2 1.20 50.40 62.33
N ALA A 3 0.86 49.10 62.30
CA ALA A 3 1.24 48.21 61.21
C ALA A 3 0.48 48.58 59.94
N PRO A 4 1.12 48.56 58.75
CA PRO A 4 0.43 48.85 57.49
C PRO A 4 -0.61 47.76 57.17
N PRO A 5 -1.72 48.12 56.48
CA PRO A 5 -2.79 47.19 56.14
C PRO A 5 -2.32 46.11 55.14
N PRO A 6 -2.84 44.86 55.23
CA PRO A 6 -2.43 43.77 54.36
C PRO A 6 -2.80 44.05 52.90
N LEU A 7 -1.85 43.78 51.99
CA LEU A 7 -2.04 43.96 50.55
C LEU A 7 -3.10 42.96 50.01
N PRO A 8 -3.90 43.35 48.99
CA PRO A 8 -4.90 42.47 48.41
C PRO A 8 -4.27 41.23 47.76
N ALA A 9 -4.84 40.04 48.00
CA ALA A 9 -4.38 38.73 47.53
C ALA A 9 -3.84 38.64 46.07
N PRO A 10 -4.47 39.27 45.04
CA PRO A 10 -3.93 39.23 43.68
C PRO A 10 -2.57 39.94 43.54
N ARG A 11 -2.29 40.95 44.37
CA ARG A 11 -0.98 41.63 44.38
C ARG A 11 0.10 40.78 45.02
N LEU A 12 -0.25 39.97 46.02
CA LEU A 12 0.67 39.02 46.66
C LEU A 12 1.04 37.89 45.70
N LEU A 13 0.07 37.28 45.03
CA LEU A 13 0.30 36.27 43.98
C LEU A 13 1.18 36.82 42.84
N ALA A 14 0.88 38.02 42.36
CA ALA A 14 1.70 38.67 41.33
C ALA A 14 3.14 38.95 41.81
N LEU A 15 3.32 39.32 43.09
CA LEU A 15 4.64 39.54 43.67
C LEU A 15 5.42 38.23 43.84
N SER A 16 4.79 37.19 44.35
CA SER A 16 5.38 35.86 44.53
C SER A 16 5.80 35.25 43.20
N VAL A 17 4.97 35.34 42.16
CA VAL A 17 5.31 34.89 40.80
C VAL A 17 6.47 35.70 40.22
N ARG A 18 6.47 37.03 40.40
CA ARG A 18 7.55 37.90 39.90
C ARG A 18 8.88 37.65 40.59
N LEU A 19 8.87 37.42 41.90
CA LEU A 19 10.05 37.02 42.67
C LEU A 19 10.54 35.63 42.22
N ALA A 20 9.63 34.65 42.09
CA ALA A 20 9.97 33.30 41.62
C ALA A 20 10.62 33.30 40.23
N PHE A 21 10.05 34.04 39.26
CA PHE A 21 10.64 34.17 37.91
C PHE A 21 12.01 34.87 37.91
N ARG A 22 12.24 35.82 38.82
CA ARG A 22 13.53 36.51 38.94
C ARG A 22 14.61 35.61 39.53
N GLU A 23 14.28 34.84 40.56
CA GLU A 23 15.17 33.82 41.14
C GLU A 23 15.46 32.69 40.15
N LEU A 24 14.44 32.24 39.39
CA LEU A 24 14.62 31.24 38.33
C LEU A 24 15.67 31.74 37.32
N ARG A 25 15.57 32.99 36.87
CA ARG A 25 16.52 33.61 35.93
C ARG A 25 17.98 33.60 36.40
N GLY A 26 18.23 33.63 37.70
CA GLY A 26 19.58 33.52 38.29
C GLY A 26 20.14 32.09 38.29
N GLY A 27 19.29 31.07 38.47
CA GLY A 27 19.67 29.65 38.58
C GLY A 27 19.56 28.82 37.29
N LEU A 28 18.95 29.35 36.22
CA LEU A 28 18.67 28.61 34.97
C LEU A 28 19.89 28.02 34.25
N LYS A 29 21.11 28.57 34.43
CA LYS A 29 22.33 28.01 33.81
C LYS A 29 22.64 26.59 34.27
N GLY A 30 22.35 26.25 35.54
CA GLY A 30 22.53 24.90 36.07
C GLY A 30 21.31 23.99 35.86
N PHE A 31 20.11 24.57 35.77
CA PHE A 31 18.85 23.82 35.68
C PHE A 31 18.42 23.47 34.25
N TYR A 32 19.07 24.06 33.24
CA TYR A 32 18.72 23.84 31.82
C TYR A 32 18.77 22.37 31.42
N VAL A 33 19.73 21.59 31.93
CA VAL A 33 19.84 20.14 31.63
C VAL A 33 18.60 19.38 32.12
N PHE A 34 18.10 19.68 33.32
CA PHE A 34 16.88 19.07 33.84
C PHE A 34 15.65 19.44 32.99
N LEU A 35 15.52 20.73 32.64
CA LEU A 35 14.40 21.21 31.83
C LEU A 35 14.44 20.61 30.41
N ALA A 36 15.62 20.46 29.83
CA ALA A 36 15.82 19.81 28.53
C ALA A 36 15.44 18.34 28.58
N CYS A 37 15.85 17.59 29.62
CA CYS A 37 15.43 16.20 29.83
C CYS A 37 13.91 16.06 30.00
N LEU A 38 13.28 16.95 30.78
CA LEU A 38 11.83 16.95 30.95
C LEU A 38 11.11 17.25 29.64
N ALA A 39 11.55 18.27 28.90
CA ALA A 39 11.01 18.62 27.60
C ALA A 39 11.17 17.47 26.59
N LEU A 40 12.34 16.83 26.57
CA LEU A 40 12.62 15.67 25.72
C LEU A 40 11.74 14.47 26.09
N GLY A 41 11.53 14.20 27.38
CA GLY A 41 10.65 13.14 27.85
C GLY A 41 9.19 13.34 27.44
N VAL A 42 8.66 14.55 27.64
CA VAL A 42 7.29 14.90 27.24
C VAL A 42 7.13 14.88 25.71
N ALA A 43 8.13 15.39 24.98
CA ALA A 43 8.15 15.37 23.52
C ALA A 43 8.16 13.94 22.98
N ALA A 44 8.95 13.03 23.57
CA ALA A 44 8.99 11.63 23.18
C ALA A 44 7.63 10.95 23.37
N ILE A 45 7.00 11.09 24.54
CA ILE A 45 5.70 10.47 24.84
C ILE A 45 4.60 11.02 23.91
N SER A 46 4.57 12.34 23.72
CA SER A 46 3.57 13.00 22.85
C SER A 46 3.79 12.67 21.37
N GLY A 47 5.05 12.60 20.95
CA GLY A 47 5.44 12.27 19.57
C GLY A 47 4.99 10.86 19.19
N VAL A 48 5.27 9.86 20.04
CA VAL A 48 4.82 8.48 19.81
C VAL A 48 3.29 8.40 19.77
N GLY A 49 2.60 9.08 20.69
CA GLY A 49 1.13 9.12 20.68
C GLY A 49 0.54 9.80 19.44
N SER A 50 1.17 10.86 18.93
CA SER A 50 0.76 11.52 17.69
C SER A 50 0.98 10.63 16.47
N LEU A 51 2.15 10.00 16.38
CA LEU A 51 2.47 9.07 15.30
C LEU A 51 1.52 7.88 15.28
N SER A 52 1.28 7.27 16.44
CA SER A 52 0.34 6.14 16.57
C SER A 52 -1.06 6.51 16.06
N ARG A 53 -1.60 7.66 16.47
CA ARG A 53 -2.90 8.14 15.99
C ARG A 53 -2.92 8.42 14.50
N ALA A 54 -1.87 9.05 13.96
CA ALA A 54 -1.77 9.31 12.53
C ALA A 54 -1.75 8.00 11.72
N LEU A 55 -1.01 6.99 12.19
CA LEU A 55 -0.98 5.66 11.56
C LEU A 55 -2.35 4.98 11.63
N SER A 56 -2.99 4.94 12.80
CA SER A 56 -4.33 4.33 12.95
C SER A 56 -5.37 5.02 12.08
N GLN A 57 -5.38 6.36 12.04
CA GLN A 57 -6.31 7.12 11.21
C GLN A 57 -6.03 6.89 9.71
N GLY A 58 -4.77 6.89 9.30
CA GLY A 58 -4.37 6.56 7.93
C GLY A 58 -4.87 5.18 7.51
N LEU A 59 -4.61 4.15 8.34
CA LEU A 59 -5.05 2.79 8.09
C LEU A 59 -6.58 2.66 8.01
N VAL A 60 -7.33 3.35 8.87
CA VAL A 60 -8.81 3.34 8.81
C VAL A 60 -9.30 4.04 7.55
N SER A 61 -8.72 5.18 7.19
CA SER A 61 -9.12 5.96 6.01
C SER A 61 -8.83 5.25 4.69
N GLN A 62 -7.76 4.45 4.64
CA GLN A 62 -7.35 3.69 3.46
C GLN A 62 -7.69 2.19 3.56
N GLY A 63 -8.37 1.75 4.63
CA GLY A 63 -8.55 0.34 4.95
C GLY A 63 -9.25 -0.43 3.84
N GLN A 64 -10.31 0.13 3.26
CA GLN A 64 -11.04 -0.49 2.14
C GLN A 64 -10.18 -0.61 0.88
N SER A 65 -9.36 0.40 0.55
CA SER A 65 -8.45 0.35 -0.59
C SER A 65 -7.34 -0.66 -0.36
N ILE A 66 -6.75 -0.69 0.84
CA ILE A 66 -5.72 -1.66 1.23
C ILE A 66 -6.27 -3.08 1.13
N LEU A 67 -7.49 -3.31 1.65
CA LEU A 67 -8.16 -4.60 1.63
C LEU A 67 -8.67 -5.00 0.23
N GLY A 68 -8.95 -4.02 -0.63
CA GLY A 68 -9.57 -4.23 -1.95
C GLY A 68 -11.09 -4.48 -1.88
N GLY A 69 -11.73 -4.20 -0.75
CA GLY A 69 -13.12 -4.60 -0.45
C GLY A 69 -13.56 -4.16 0.95
N ASP A 70 -14.85 -4.31 1.24
CA ASP A 70 -15.39 -4.20 2.61
C ASP A 70 -15.07 -5.43 3.45
N VAL A 71 -15.05 -6.60 2.80
CA VAL A 71 -14.75 -7.90 3.39
C VAL A 71 -13.85 -8.65 2.41
N SER A 72 -12.78 -9.27 2.93
CA SER A 72 -11.91 -10.16 2.16
C SER A 72 -11.88 -11.53 2.83
N ALA A 73 -12.04 -12.57 2.03
CA ALA A 73 -11.89 -13.95 2.46
C ALA A 73 -10.92 -14.64 1.52
N SER A 74 -9.96 -15.36 2.11
CA SER A 74 -8.95 -16.08 1.35
C SER A 74 -8.94 -17.56 1.72
N ARG A 75 -8.59 -18.38 0.74
CA ARG A 75 -8.30 -19.80 0.92
C ARG A 75 -6.88 -20.04 0.43
N VAL A 76 -6.05 -20.65 1.27
CA VAL A 76 -4.68 -20.99 0.87
C VAL A 76 -4.70 -22.36 0.21
N HIS A 77 -4.03 -22.50 -0.93
CA HIS A 77 -3.89 -23.75 -1.70
C HIS A 77 -5.18 -24.37 -2.25
N ARG A 78 -6.30 -23.63 -2.31
CA ARG A 78 -7.53 -24.10 -2.95
C ARG A 78 -8.37 -22.94 -3.46
N GLN A 79 -9.17 -23.20 -4.49
CA GLN A 79 -10.14 -22.25 -5.02
C GLN A 79 -11.35 -22.14 -4.08
N ALA A 80 -12.07 -21.02 -4.19
CA ALA A 80 -13.38 -20.84 -3.54
C ALA A 80 -14.38 -21.86 -4.11
N THR A 81 -15.20 -22.45 -3.25
CA THR A 81 -16.27 -23.36 -3.71
C THR A 81 -17.40 -22.56 -4.35
N ALA A 82 -18.25 -23.22 -5.14
CA ALA A 82 -19.44 -22.58 -5.70
C ALA A 82 -20.37 -22.03 -4.60
N GLU A 83 -20.41 -22.70 -3.44
CA GLU A 83 -21.16 -22.27 -2.26
C GLU A 83 -20.56 -21.01 -1.61
N ASP A 84 -19.23 -20.97 -1.43
CA ASP A 84 -18.51 -19.77 -0.97
C ASP A 84 -18.83 -18.58 -1.91
N ARG A 85 -18.74 -18.78 -3.24
CA ARG A 85 -19.05 -17.74 -4.24
C ARG A 85 -20.50 -17.28 -4.19
N ALA A 86 -21.46 -18.21 -4.06
CA ALA A 86 -22.88 -17.89 -4.01
C ALA A 86 -23.23 -17.07 -2.75
N PHE A 87 -22.62 -17.38 -1.61
CA PHE A 87 -22.80 -16.64 -0.36
C PHE A 87 -22.36 -15.18 -0.49
N PHE A 88 -21.17 -14.94 -1.06
CA PHE A 88 -20.69 -13.58 -1.29
C PHE A 88 -21.52 -12.84 -2.35
N ALA A 89 -21.91 -13.52 -3.44
CA ALA A 89 -22.72 -12.94 -4.50
C ALA A 89 -24.12 -12.51 -4.00
N ALA A 90 -24.70 -13.24 -3.05
CA ALA A 90 -25.95 -12.85 -2.40
C ALA A 90 -25.80 -11.62 -1.49
N SER A 91 -24.58 -11.34 -1.00
CA SER A 91 -24.30 -10.27 -0.05
C SER A 91 -23.86 -8.95 -0.71
N GLY A 92 -23.49 -8.96 -2.00
CA GLY A 92 -23.09 -7.76 -2.73
C GLY A 92 -22.25 -8.01 -3.97
N LYS A 93 -21.54 -6.97 -4.44
CA LYS A 93 -20.61 -7.07 -5.57
C LYS A 93 -19.37 -7.84 -5.12
N VAL A 94 -19.01 -8.88 -5.86
CA VAL A 94 -17.86 -9.75 -5.57
C VAL A 94 -16.80 -9.56 -6.64
N SER A 95 -15.54 -9.59 -6.22
CA SER A 95 -14.40 -9.76 -7.12
C SER A 95 -13.58 -10.95 -6.64
N GLU A 96 -13.29 -11.87 -7.55
CA GLU A 96 -12.43 -13.01 -7.32
C GLU A 96 -11.02 -12.73 -7.85
N VAL A 97 -10.04 -13.07 -7.02
CA VAL A 97 -8.62 -12.97 -7.36
C VAL A 97 -7.93 -14.26 -6.98
N ALA A 98 -7.07 -14.76 -7.85
CA ALA A 98 -6.17 -15.86 -7.55
C ALA A 98 -4.72 -15.37 -7.54
N SER A 99 -3.98 -15.74 -6.50
CA SER A 99 -2.56 -15.41 -6.37
C SER A 99 -1.71 -16.67 -6.40
N LEU A 100 -0.65 -16.69 -7.20
CA LEU A 100 0.35 -17.76 -7.16
C LEU A 100 1.74 -17.23 -7.51
N ARG A 101 2.75 -18.07 -7.31
CA ARG A 101 4.15 -17.76 -7.63
C ARG A 101 4.62 -18.69 -8.73
N ALA A 102 5.23 -18.13 -9.77
CA ALA A 102 5.71 -18.91 -10.91
C ALA A 102 6.97 -18.31 -11.51
N MET A 103 7.68 -19.08 -12.34
CA MET A 103 8.82 -18.59 -13.10
C MET A 103 8.34 -18.00 -14.44
N ALA A 104 8.59 -16.71 -14.64
CA ALA A 104 8.47 -16.07 -15.94
C ALA A 104 9.80 -16.17 -16.69
N ARG A 105 9.73 -16.53 -17.96
CA ARG A 105 10.89 -16.62 -18.87
C ARG A 105 10.54 -16.02 -20.21
N LEU A 106 11.55 -15.55 -20.92
CA LEU A 106 11.38 -15.15 -22.32
C LEU A 106 11.11 -16.39 -23.20
N PRO A 107 10.27 -16.30 -24.25
CA PRO A 107 10.10 -17.36 -25.23
C PRO A 107 11.46 -17.75 -25.82
N GLN A 108 11.76 -19.05 -25.81
CA GLN A 108 13.01 -19.57 -26.32
C GLN A 108 12.84 -19.91 -27.81
N ALA A 109 13.67 -19.30 -28.66
CA ALA A 109 13.88 -19.81 -30.00
C ALA A 109 14.70 -21.11 -29.90
N ALA A 110 14.32 -22.16 -30.65
CA ALA A 110 15.01 -23.43 -30.63
C ALA A 110 16.53 -23.24 -30.87
N GLY A 111 17.36 -23.70 -29.93
CA GLY A 111 18.83 -23.60 -30.00
C GLY A 111 19.47 -22.34 -29.41
N ALA A 112 18.70 -21.40 -28.85
CA ALA A 112 19.26 -20.22 -28.18
C ALA A 112 19.71 -20.53 -26.73
N PRO A 113 20.80 -19.87 -26.23
CA PRO A 113 21.26 -20.04 -24.85
C PRO A 113 20.19 -19.69 -23.82
N ALA A 114 20.34 -20.23 -22.60
CA ALA A 114 19.40 -20.04 -21.50
C ALA A 114 19.13 -18.54 -21.28
N ARG A 115 17.90 -18.11 -21.57
CA ARG A 115 17.47 -16.72 -21.49
C ARG A 115 17.17 -16.34 -20.04
N ALA A 116 17.09 -15.04 -19.77
CA ALA A 116 16.74 -14.52 -18.45
C ALA A 116 15.38 -15.10 -17.99
N GLN A 117 15.36 -15.59 -16.75
CA GLN A 117 14.15 -16.09 -16.07
C GLN A 117 14.10 -15.51 -14.67
N THR A 118 12.89 -15.29 -14.16
CA THR A 118 12.70 -14.71 -12.84
C THR A 118 11.41 -15.20 -12.20
N LEU A 119 11.42 -15.33 -10.87
CA LEU A 119 10.22 -15.59 -10.09
C LEU A 119 9.31 -14.36 -10.15
N VAL A 120 8.04 -14.57 -10.45
CA VAL A 120 7.00 -13.53 -10.48
C VAL A 120 5.86 -13.93 -9.54
N GLU A 121 5.20 -12.92 -8.98
CA GLU A 121 3.94 -13.11 -8.26
C GLU A 121 2.78 -12.81 -9.20
N ILE A 122 2.07 -13.85 -9.62
CA ILE A 122 0.91 -13.72 -10.47
C ILE A 122 -0.29 -13.32 -9.62
N LYS A 123 -1.02 -12.31 -10.09
CA LYS A 123 -2.35 -11.95 -9.61
C LYS A 123 -3.32 -12.08 -10.77
N ALA A 124 -4.11 -13.14 -10.78
CA ALA A 124 -5.16 -13.35 -11.76
C ALA A 124 -6.44 -12.67 -11.25
N VAL A 125 -6.98 -11.73 -12.01
CA VAL A 125 -8.09 -10.86 -11.59
C VAL A 125 -9.30 -11.06 -12.50
N ASP A 126 -10.49 -10.92 -11.93
CA ASP A 126 -11.74 -10.94 -12.67
C ASP A 126 -12.13 -9.56 -13.23
N GLY A 127 -13.30 -9.50 -13.86
CA GLY A 127 -13.85 -8.25 -14.41
C GLY A 127 -14.39 -7.25 -13.40
N ALA A 128 -14.53 -7.63 -12.14
CA ALA A 128 -15.00 -6.74 -11.10
C ALA A 128 -13.85 -5.97 -10.43
N TYR A 129 -12.61 -6.41 -10.62
CA TYR A 129 -11.41 -5.83 -10.03
C TYR A 129 -10.98 -4.50 -10.69
N PRO A 130 -10.49 -3.52 -9.91
CA PRO A 130 -10.56 -3.42 -8.45
C PRO A 130 -11.96 -2.99 -7.98
N LEU A 131 -12.41 -3.46 -6.79
CA LEU A 131 -13.65 -3.00 -6.18
C LEU A 131 -13.48 -1.63 -5.50
N TYR A 132 -12.34 -1.41 -4.86
CA TYR A 132 -11.96 -0.18 -4.18
C TYR A 132 -10.55 0.24 -4.57
N GLY A 133 -10.31 1.55 -4.54
CA GLY A 133 -9.05 2.16 -4.98
C GLY A 133 -8.92 2.20 -6.51
N GLU A 134 -7.81 2.76 -6.97
CA GLU A 134 -7.53 2.92 -8.39
C GLU A 134 -6.27 2.15 -8.77
N LEU A 135 -6.37 1.32 -9.81
CA LEU A 135 -5.22 0.68 -10.44
C LEU A 135 -4.66 1.65 -11.48
N GLU A 136 -3.40 2.04 -11.32
CA GLU A 136 -2.73 2.88 -12.29
C GLU A 136 -1.85 2.02 -13.20
N LEU A 137 -2.03 2.16 -14.51
CA LEU A 137 -1.23 1.48 -15.52
C LEU A 137 -0.36 2.52 -16.25
N GLY A 138 0.95 2.24 -16.32
CA GLY A 138 1.91 3.01 -17.10
C GLY A 138 1.62 2.91 -18.60
N GLN A 139 1.85 4.02 -19.31
CA GLN A 139 1.37 4.31 -20.67
C GLN A 139 1.42 3.14 -21.66
N GLY A 140 0.29 2.97 -22.37
CA GLY A 140 0.03 1.92 -23.36
C GLY A 140 -1.45 1.79 -23.74
N GLY A 141 -2.35 2.45 -23.02
CA GLY A 141 -3.78 2.59 -23.35
C GLY A 141 -4.21 4.06 -23.34
N ASP A 142 -5.17 4.39 -24.20
CA ASP A 142 -5.80 5.70 -24.33
C ASP A 142 -6.24 6.26 -22.95
N PRO A 143 -5.82 7.48 -22.56
CA PRO A 143 -6.17 8.11 -21.27
C PRO A 143 -7.67 8.35 -21.06
N ALA A 144 -8.52 8.08 -22.05
CA ALA A 144 -9.97 8.27 -21.99
C ALA A 144 -10.76 7.08 -21.39
N SER A 145 -10.13 5.98 -20.99
CA SER A 145 -10.83 4.80 -20.46
C SER A 145 -10.63 4.64 -18.95
N ALA A 146 -11.74 4.51 -18.21
CA ALA A 146 -11.72 4.22 -16.77
C ALA A 146 -10.75 3.05 -16.46
N PRO A 147 -9.86 3.17 -15.46
CA PRO A 147 -8.71 2.27 -15.29
C PRO A 147 -9.06 0.79 -15.22
N ALA A 148 -10.20 0.43 -14.59
CA ALA A 148 -10.69 -0.94 -14.52
C ALA A 148 -11.11 -1.51 -15.90
N ARG A 149 -11.76 -0.69 -16.73
CA ARG A 149 -12.20 -1.09 -18.08
C ARG A 149 -11.01 -1.18 -19.05
N ALA A 150 -9.99 -0.36 -18.84
CA ALA A 150 -8.72 -0.43 -19.55
C ALA A 150 -7.98 -1.73 -19.22
N LEU A 151 -7.92 -2.12 -17.94
CA LEU A 151 -7.30 -3.36 -17.50
C LEU A 151 -7.92 -4.57 -18.20
N LEU A 152 -9.26 -4.69 -18.20
CA LEU A 152 -9.91 -5.84 -18.83
C LEU A 152 -9.58 -5.97 -20.32
N GLN A 153 -9.53 -4.85 -21.04
CA GLN A 153 -9.17 -4.85 -22.45
C GLN A 153 -7.70 -5.18 -22.70
N ILE A 154 -6.83 -4.83 -21.76
CA ILE A 154 -5.40 -5.17 -21.78
C ILE A 154 -5.24 -6.67 -21.56
N LEU A 155 -5.92 -7.24 -20.56
CA LEU A 155 -5.78 -8.65 -20.17
C LEU A 155 -6.51 -9.62 -21.11
N ALA A 156 -7.57 -9.17 -21.79
CA ALA A 156 -8.36 -9.98 -22.70
C ALA A 156 -7.51 -10.64 -23.81
N PRO A 157 -7.87 -11.83 -24.29
CA PRO A 157 -7.11 -12.51 -25.34
C PRO A 157 -7.22 -11.75 -26.68
N ARG A 158 -6.08 -11.56 -27.35
CA ARG A 158 -6.01 -11.04 -28.73
C ARG A 158 -5.21 -12.02 -29.58
N GLY A 159 -5.83 -12.54 -30.64
CA GLY A 159 -5.19 -13.56 -31.49
C GLY A 159 -4.83 -14.85 -30.73
N GLY A 160 -5.62 -15.23 -29.72
CA GLY A 160 -5.39 -16.42 -28.90
C GLY A 160 -4.35 -16.26 -27.78
N VAL A 161 -3.75 -15.07 -27.61
CA VAL A 161 -2.78 -14.79 -26.55
C VAL A 161 -3.37 -13.82 -25.54
N TYR A 162 -3.40 -14.22 -24.26
CA TYR A 162 -3.82 -13.36 -23.16
C TYR A 162 -2.82 -12.23 -22.91
N GLY A 163 -3.34 -11.06 -22.55
CA GLY A 163 -2.49 -9.95 -22.15
C GLY A 163 -2.12 -10.03 -20.68
N ALA A 164 -1.02 -9.39 -20.33
CA ALA A 164 -0.56 -9.24 -18.96
C ALA A 164 -0.12 -7.81 -18.69
N ALA A 165 -0.28 -7.37 -17.44
CA ALA A 165 0.33 -6.14 -16.93
C ALA A 165 1.47 -6.51 -15.97
N ALA A 166 2.64 -5.89 -16.12
CA ALA A 166 3.84 -6.23 -15.37
C ALA A 166 4.35 -5.03 -14.55
N GLU A 167 4.86 -5.27 -13.34
CA GLU A 167 5.59 -4.25 -12.61
C GLU A 167 6.86 -3.81 -13.39
N PRO A 168 7.27 -2.52 -13.32
CA PRO A 168 8.49 -2.02 -13.98
C PRO A 168 9.75 -2.82 -13.62
N ALA A 169 9.84 -3.35 -12.40
CA ALA A 169 10.94 -4.21 -11.97
C ALA A 169 11.03 -5.51 -12.78
N LEU A 170 9.90 -6.12 -13.16
CA LEU A 170 9.87 -7.30 -14.03
C LEU A 170 10.34 -6.92 -15.44
N LEU A 171 9.84 -5.80 -15.97
CA LEU A 171 10.22 -5.29 -17.29
C LEU A 171 11.73 -5.07 -17.38
N ALA A 172 12.30 -4.38 -16.40
CA ALA A 172 13.74 -4.11 -16.34
C ALA A 172 14.56 -5.40 -16.21
N ARG A 173 14.12 -6.35 -15.37
CA ARG A 173 14.85 -7.59 -15.10
C ARG A 173 14.90 -8.54 -16.30
N LEU A 174 13.84 -8.57 -17.11
CA LEU A 174 13.78 -9.40 -18.31
C LEU A 174 14.07 -8.62 -19.60
N GLY A 175 14.32 -7.31 -19.53
CA GLY A 175 14.52 -6.45 -20.69
C GLY A 175 13.29 -6.36 -21.60
N LEU A 176 12.09 -6.38 -21.02
CA LEU A 176 10.81 -6.38 -21.72
C LEU A 176 10.29 -4.96 -21.95
N ARG A 177 9.52 -4.80 -23.02
CA ARG A 177 8.70 -3.62 -23.34
C ARG A 177 7.25 -4.05 -23.56
N PRO A 178 6.27 -3.13 -23.42
CA PRO A 178 4.91 -3.40 -23.86
C PRO A 178 4.88 -3.90 -25.32
N GLY A 179 4.17 -5.00 -25.57
CA GLY A 179 4.14 -5.76 -26.82
C GLY A 179 5.01 -7.03 -26.81
N ASP A 180 5.96 -7.15 -25.89
CA ASP A 180 6.81 -8.34 -25.79
C ASP A 180 6.06 -9.51 -25.14
N ARG A 181 6.46 -10.73 -25.49
CA ARG A 181 5.86 -11.95 -24.95
C ARG A 181 6.74 -12.59 -23.88
N ILE A 182 6.08 -13.20 -22.91
CA ILE A 182 6.69 -14.01 -21.86
C ILE A 182 5.98 -15.36 -21.77
N LYS A 183 6.70 -16.36 -21.26
CA LYS A 183 6.14 -17.67 -20.95
C LYS A 183 6.16 -17.87 -19.43
N VAL A 184 5.03 -18.29 -18.89
CA VAL A 184 4.85 -18.61 -17.46
C VAL A 184 4.30 -20.03 -17.36
N GLY A 185 5.13 -20.95 -16.88
CA GLY A 185 4.86 -22.39 -17.04
C GLY A 185 4.76 -22.76 -18.54
N ASP A 186 3.57 -23.18 -18.96
CA ASP A 186 3.23 -23.49 -20.35
C ASP A 186 2.43 -22.40 -21.07
N MET A 187 1.89 -21.43 -20.33
CA MET A 187 1.13 -20.32 -20.88
C MET A 187 2.04 -19.26 -21.49
N GLU A 188 1.66 -18.77 -22.67
CA GLU A 188 2.27 -17.60 -23.32
C GLU A 188 1.40 -16.38 -23.09
N LEU A 189 2.02 -15.29 -22.64
CA LEU A 189 1.37 -14.02 -22.32
C LEU A 189 2.07 -12.88 -23.06
N GLU A 190 1.29 -11.89 -23.48
CA GLU A 190 1.81 -10.65 -24.05
C GLU A 190 1.77 -9.54 -23.00
N VAL A 191 2.92 -8.98 -22.64
CA VAL A 191 2.98 -7.87 -21.68
C VAL A 191 2.53 -6.60 -22.38
N ARG A 192 1.38 -6.05 -21.99
CA ARG A 192 0.74 -4.93 -22.71
C ARG A 192 0.71 -3.63 -21.92
N ALA A 193 0.97 -3.69 -20.63
CA ALA A 193 1.02 -2.52 -19.76
C ALA A 193 2.03 -2.69 -18.63
N ALA A 194 2.52 -1.56 -18.13
CA ALA A 194 3.26 -1.52 -16.87
C ALA A 194 2.28 -1.22 -15.72
N ILE A 195 2.46 -1.83 -14.55
CA ILE A 195 1.68 -1.49 -13.35
C ILE A 195 2.40 -0.34 -12.64
N ALA A 196 1.77 0.84 -12.57
CA ALA A 196 2.32 2.00 -11.85
C ALA A 196 1.94 1.95 -10.37
N SER A 197 0.69 1.62 -10.06
CA SER A 197 0.18 1.51 -8.69
C SER A 197 -0.91 0.45 -8.59
N GLU A 198 -0.85 -0.41 -7.56
CA GLU A 198 -1.85 -1.43 -7.23
C GLU A 198 -2.49 -1.09 -5.87
N PRO A 199 -3.82 -0.85 -5.81
CA PRO A 199 -4.47 -0.27 -4.63
C PRO A 199 -4.42 -1.17 -3.39
N ASP A 200 -4.50 -2.48 -3.59
CA ASP A 200 -4.53 -3.52 -2.55
C ASP A 200 -3.19 -4.27 -2.44
N ARG A 201 -2.09 -3.69 -2.94
CA ARG A 201 -0.75 -4.31 -2.85
C ARG A 201 -0.34 -4.60 -1.42
N LEU A 202 -0.71 -3.74 -0.48
CA LEU A 202 -0.37 -3.86 0.94
C LEU A 202 -1.04 -5.06 1.63
N SER A 203 -2.25 -5.46 1.21
CA SER A 203 -2.93 -6.63 1.79
C SER A 203 -2.41 -7.96 1.26
N SER A 204 -1.66 -7.95 0.15
CA SER A 204 -1.07 -9.13 -0.47
C SER A 204 0.03 -9.80 0.38
N GLY A 205 0.49 -9.14 1.45
CA GLY A 205 1.54 -9.64 2.34
C GLY A 205 2.96 -9.44 1.78
N LEU A 206 3.87 -10.37 2.10
CA LEU A 206 5.28 -10.28 1.69
C LEU A 206 5.43 -10.66 0.20
N SER A 207 5.91 -9.71 -0.61
CA SER A 207 6.20 -9.91 -2.03
C SER A 207 7.56 -10.60 -2.23
N ILE A 208 7.58 -11.75 -2.90
CA ILE A 208 8.79 -12.56 -3.17
C ILE A 208 9.32 -12.35 -4.61
N GLY A 209 8.53 -11.74 -5.48
CA GLY A 209 8.91 -11.37 -6.84
C GLY A 209 8.11 -10.17 -7.35
N PRO A 210 8.47 -9.58 -8.50
CA PRO A 210 7.68 -8.52 -9.09
C PRO A 210 6.30 -9.04 -9.53
N ARG A 211 5.31 -8.15 -9.52
CA ARG A 211 3.93 -8.46 -9.88
C ARG A 211 3.78 -8.71 -11.39
N LEU A 212 2.98 -9.73 -11.70
CA LEU A 212 2.42 -9.98 -13.02
C LEU A 212 0.90 -10.15 -12.88
N MET A 213 0.12 -9.27 -13.47
CA MET A 213 -1.34 -9.34 -13.44
C MET A 213 -1.88 -9.92 -14.74
N ILE A 214 -2.79 -10.88 -14.63
CA ILE A 214 -3.44 -11.59 -15.76
C ILE A 214 -4.94 -11.69 -15.54
N SER A 215 -5.70 -12.05 -16.58
CA SER A 215 -7.12 -12.39 -16.41
C SER A 215 -7.27 -13.70 -15.62
N LEU A 216 -8.30 -13.81 -14.79
CA LEU A 216 -8.66 -15.06 -14.15
C LEU A 216 -8.96 -16.18 -15.18
N ASP A 217 -9.47 -15.82 -16.36
CA ASP A 217 -9.73 -16.75 -17.47
C ASP A 217 -8.46 -17.28 -18.15
N ALA A 218 -7.30 -16.67 -17.88
CA ALA A 218 -6.02 -17.11 -18.39
C ALA A 218 -5.37 -18.18 -17.51
N LEU A 219 -5.86 -18.36 -16.28
CA LEU A 219 -5.32 -19.31 -15.31
C LEU A 219 -5.73 -20.76 -15.63
#